data_AF-A0A4U3LKB0-F1
#
_entry.id   AF-A0A4U3LKB0-F1
#
_cell.length_a   1.000
_cell.length_b   1.000
_cell.length_c   1.000
_cell.angle_alpha   90.00
_cell.angle_beta   90.00
_cell.angle_gamma   90.00
#
_symmetry.space_group_name_H-M   'P 1'
#
loop_
_entity.id
_entity.type
_entity.pdbx_description
1 polymer ?
#
loop_
_entity_poly.entity_id
_entity_poly.type
_entity_poly.pdbx_seq_one_letter_code
_entity_poly.pdbx_strand_id
1 'polypeptide(L)'
;MAHDLTVVLRRGQLVAVRADGIVEERLQRRLGQEPQLPFQRLEPGVLENALLQGEAKNLWLRGTHRRSKLRPDVKNLGGGSLEDVVSPWEDSSFAMGSAKAALLDDPGRVVLRGVVGTTPRRSSVWFKGSADFPEFVTAVLELLALLEQEIATGSAQPRALRVFARQVTDLSGVSGAYDISVVDPEFLSGIIADEVFDAADLLSDATLIVHGGPTADFKLEVGLHGSTGGKLAATVNQTNGKYTLTVGHDAITQPTDSGAVAEVCGALQYPRLLSIYYKSGHAYVDGELWTTRIPRDPFPNWDFQDFSGYRIKQEKPATKSPQQIHQLTGEAGDSLFHWVVQHYQDGWLTCDDGSGEVADFVHVSSSGVLTFIHVKGAENDSPHRGVSAAAYEVVTSQAEKNLLWFADLESLRARLDNPPVAKPATWIHGAKAPDRLEFLDAFDSRSASDPLRVVIVQPHVSEATYNRLRVAPLPTQPNDDLMRLFRLENLLRMTRTSAVGANADLTVISSKT
;
A
#
# COMPACT_ATOMS: atom_id res chain seq x y z
N MET A 1 14.83 -47.33 -17.44
CA MET A 1 13.38 -46.99 -17.54
C MET A 1 12.99 -46.35 -16.23
N ALA A 2 12.52 -45.11 -16.25
CA ALA A 2 11.91 -44.50 -15.08
C ALA A 2 10.44 -44.92 -15.07
N HIS A 3 9.98 -45.51 -13.96
CA HIS A 3 8.58 -45.82 -13.75
C HIS A 3 7.98 -44.70 -12.92
N ASP A 4 6.93 -44.04 -13.43
CA ASP A 4 6.19 -43.02 -12.69
C ASP A 4 5.06 -43.68 -11.92
N LEU A 5 4.97 -43.41 -10.61
CA LEU A 5 3.88 -43.88 -9.75
C LEU A 5 2.95 -42.72 -9.43
N THR A 6 1.66 -42.88 -9.73
CA THR A 6 0.61 -41.96 -9.27
C THR A 6 -0.32 -42.69 -8.32
N VAL A 7 -0.52 -42.13 -7.14
CA VAL A 7 -1.40 -42.68 -6.10
C VAL A 7 -2.59 -41.76 -5.93
N VAL A 8 -3.79 -42.35 -5.99
CA VAL A 8 -5.05 -41.65 -5.77
C VAL A 8 -5.75 -42.29 -4.58
N LEU A 9 -6.04 -41.50 -3.56
CA LEU A 9 -6.74 -41.92 -2.36
C LEU A 9 -8.02 -41.11 -2.23
N ARG A 10 -9.14 -41.78 -1.94
CA ARG A 10 -10.45 -41.14 -1.83
C ARG A 10 -11.06 -41.44 -0.48
N ARG A 11 -11.66 -40.43 0.13
CA ARG A 11 -12.51 -40.53 1.32
C ARG A 11 -13.75 -39.66 1.10
N GLY A 12 -14.93 -40.27 1.03
CA GLY A 12 -16.18 -39.54 0.77
C GLY A 12 -16.13 -38.76 -0.55
N GLN A 13 -16.27 -37.44 -0.46
CA GLN A 13 -16.17 -36.50 -1.60
C GLN A 13 -14.75 -35.97 -1.83
N LEU A 14 -13.81 -36.27 -0.93
CA LEU A 14 -12.44 -35.77 -1.01
C LEU A 14 -11.53 -36.77 -1.73
N VAL A 15 -10.64 -36.23 -2.56
CA VAL A 15 -9.64 -37.00 -3.31
C VAL A 15 -8.27 -36.37 -3.10
N ALA A 16 -7.33 -37.16 -2.61
CA ALA A 16 -5.91 -36.83 -2.56
C ALA A 16 -5.19 -37.51 -3.71
N VAL A 17 -4.37 -36.75 -4.45
CA VAL A 17 -3.56 -37.26 -5.56
C VAL A 17 -2.10 -36.96 -5.28
N ARG A 18 -1.27 -38.00 -5.21
CA ARG A 18 0.19 -37.87 -5.23
C ARG A 18 0.68 -38.32 -6.60
N ALA A 19 1.25 -37.41 -7.35
CA ALA A 19 1.87 -37.65 -8.65
C ALA A 19 3.21 -36.90 -8.72
N ASP A 20 4.15 -37.37 -9.53
CA ASP A 20 5.47 -36.75 -9.66
C ASP A 20 5.57 -35.74 -10.80
N GLY A 21 6.35 -34.68 -10.55
CA GLY A 21 6.80 -33.68 -11.52
C GLY A 21 5.73 -33.21 -12.50
N ILE A 22 5.90 -33.57 -13.77
CA ILE A 22 5.08 -33.11 -14.89
C ILE A 22 3.60 -33.50 -14.75
N VAL A 23 3.30 -34.64 -14.13
CA VAL A 23 1.91 -35.11 -13.97
C VAL A 23 1.15 -34.22 -12.99
N GLU A 24 1.76 -33.85 -11.87
CA GLU A 24 1.18 -32.93 -10.90
C GLU A 24 0.90 -31.56 -11.54
N GLU A 25 1.86 -30.98 -12.26
CA GLU A 25 1.70 -29.68 -12.93
C GLU A 25 0.60 -29.69 -14.01
N ARG A 26 0.46 -30.81 -14.74
CA ARG A 26 -0.62 -30.98 -15.73
C ARG A 26 -1.97 -31.08 -15.05
N LEU A 27 -2.08 -31.84 -13.96
CA LEU A 27 -3.31 -31.95 -13.17
C LEU A 27 -3.72 -30.57 -12.63
N GLN A 28 -2.79 -29.85 -12.03
CA GLN A 28 -3.04 -28.49 -11.52
C GLN A 28 -3.52 -27.55 -12.64
N ARG A 29 -2.86 -27.56 -13.81
CA ARG A 29 -3.33 -26.73 -14.94
C ARG A 29 -4.74 -27.12 -15.40
N ARG A 30 -5.05 -28.41 -15.45
CA ARG A 30 -6.34 -28.89 -15.96
C ARG A 30 -7.52 -28.56 -15.04
N LEU A 31 -7.32 -28.57 -13.71
CA LEU A 31 -8.38 -28.27 -12.72
C LEU A 31 -8.95 -26.84 -12.84
N GLY A 32 -8.30 -25.93 -13.55
CA GLY A 32 -8.78 -24.55 -13.77
C GLY A 32 -9.13 -24.22 -15.22
N GLN A 33 -9.20 -25.22 -16.11
CA GLN A 33 -9.49 -25.02 -17.53
C GLN A 33 -10.91 -25.46 -17.89
N GLU A 34 -11.46 -24.86 -18.94
CA GLU A 34 -12.69 -25.35 -19.56
C GLU A 34 -12.44 -26.59 -20.46
N PRO A 35 -13.43 -27.48 -20.60
CA PRO A 35 -14.63 -27.58 -19.76
C PRO A 35 -14.29 -28.02 -18.32
N GLN A 36 -15.07 -27.50 -17.36
CA GLN A 36 -14.82 -27.73 -15.93
C GLN A 36 -14.90 -29.24 -15.59
N LEU A 37 -13.89 -29.74 -14.89
CA LEU A 37 -13.84 -31.13 -14.46
C LEU A 37 -14.82 -31.37 -13.29
N PRO A 38 -15.27 -32.62 -13.07
CA PRO A 38 -16.07 -32.96 -11.88
C PRO A 38 -15.29 -32.85 -10.56
N PHE A 39 -13.97 -32.62 -10.65
CA PHE A 39 -13.11 -32.35 -9.51
C PHE A 39 -12.71 -30.88 -9.51
N GLN A 40 -12.77 -30.27 -8.34
CA GLN A 40 -12.32 -28.90 -8.10
C GLN A 40 -11.34 -28.85 -6.94
N ARG A 41 -10.58 -27.77 -6.88
CA ARG A 41 -9.76 -27.46 -5.72
C ARG A 41 -10.63 -27.24 -4.49
N LEU A 42 -10.08 -27.55 -3.33
CA LEU A 42 -10.67 -27.14 -2.06
C LEU A 42 -10.62 -25.62 -1.93
N GLU A 43 -11.66 -25.07 -1.32
CA GLU A 43 -11.65 -23.67 -0.88
C GLU A 43 -10.43 -23.43 0.01
N PRO A 44 -9.61 -22.39 -0.24
CA PRO A 44 -8.38 -22.14 0.50
C PRO A 44 -8.58 -22.15 2.03
N GLY A 45 -9.69 -21.57 2.50
CA GLY A 45 -10.03 -21.49 3.91
C GLY A 45 -10.12 -22.84 4.61
N VAL A 46 -10.52 -23.92 3.91
CA VAL A 46 -10.59 -25.26 4.50
C VAL A 46 -9.20 -25.74 4.90
N LEU A 47 -8.20 -25.57 4.03
CA LEU A 47 -6.83 -25.98 4.33
C LEU A 47 -6.18 -25.10 5.39
N GLU A 48 -6.46 -23.79 5.35
CA GLU A 48 -5.98 -22.84 6.36
C GLU A 48 -6.50 -23.21 7.74
N ASN A 49 -7.81 -23.40 7.85
CA ASN A 49 -8.49 -23.67 9.11
C ASN A 49 -8.22 -25.08 9.63
N ALA A 50 -7.99 -26.07 8.77
CA ALA A 50 -7.69 -27.42 9.22
C ALA A 50 -6.23 -27.59 9.65
N LEU A 51 -5.28 -26.98 8.93
CA LEU A 51 -3.86 -27.32 9.03
C LEU A 51 -3.01 -26.27 9.75
N LEU A 52 -3.49 -25.04 9.91
CA LEU A 52 -2.69 -23.92 10.44
C LEU A 52 -3.15 -23.45 11.82
N GLN A 53 -3.75 -24.34 12.63
CA GLN A 53 -4.29 -24.01 13.95
C GLN A 53 -3.26 -24.02 15.08
N GLY A 54 -2.15 -24.76 14.94
CA GLY A 54 -1.04 -24.69 15.88
C GLY A 54 -0.02 -23.62 15.48
N GLU A 55 1.12 -23.60 16.19
CA GLU A 55 2.17 -22.60 15.98
C GLU A 55 2.67 -22.58 14.54
N ALA A 56 2.51 -21.44 13.86
CA ALA A 56 3.06 -21.20 12.54
C ALA A 56 4.60 -21.14 12.61
N LYS A 57 5.25 -21.95 11.78
CA LYS A 57 6.72 -22.08 11.71
C LYS A 57 7.31 -21.38 10.49
N ASN A 58 6.59 -21.40 9.37
CA ASN A 58 6.98 -20.67 8.17
C ASN A 58 5.76 -20.09 7.46
N LEU A 59 5.90 -18.88 6.93
CA LEU A 59 4.91 -18.22 6.09
C LEU A 59 5.59 -17.72 4.82
N TRP A 60 5.01 -18.04 3.67
CA TRP A 60 5.37 -17.48 2.38
C TRP A 60 4.25 -16.56 1.95
N LEU A 61 4.52 -15.27 2.03
CA LEU A 61 3.55 -14.21 1.84
C LEU A 61 3.80 -13.50 0.51
N ARG A 62 2.74 -13.02 -0.11
CA ARG A 62 2.76 -12.23 -1.34
C ARG A 62 2.09 -10.89 -1.12
N GLY A 63 2.63 -9.83 -1.70
CA GLY A 63 2.04 -8.51 -1.66
C GLY A 63 0.65 -8.52 -2.31
N THR A 64 -0.31 -7.91 -1.62
CA THR A 64 -1.61 -7.51 -2.19
C THR A 64 -1.66 -6.00 -2.46
N HIS A 65 -0.57 -5.31 -2.11
CA HIS A 65 -0.32 -3.94 -2.51
C HIS A 65 0.23 -3.94 -3.94
N ARG A 66 0.17 -2.76 -4.55
CA ARG A 66 0.83 -2.48 -5.81
C ARG A 66 2.34 -2.70 -5.69
N ARG A 67 2.96 -3.28 -6.71
CA ARG A 67 4.41 -3.48 -6.76
C ARG A 67 5.13 -2.13 -6.67
N SER A 68 6.17 -2.07 -5.84
CA SER A 68 6.95 -0.86 -5.62
C SER A 68 8.42 -1.23 -5.36
N LYS A 69 9.34 -0.31 -5.63
CA LYS A 69 10.74 -0.45 -5.23
C LYS A 69 10.94 -0.31 -3.72
N LEU A 70 9.98 0.31 -3.03
CA LEU A 70 10.05 0.61 -1.60
C LEU A 70 9.54 -0.53 -0.73
N ARG A 71 8.82 -1.49 -1.32
CA ARG A 71 8.18 -2.57 -0.57
C ARG A 71 8.38 -3.92 -1.24
N PRO A 72 8.68 -4.99 -0.48
CA PRO A 72 8.86 -6.30 -1.07
C PRO A 72 7.55 -6.89 -1.58
N ASP A 73 7.57 -7.39 -2.83
CA ASP A 73 6.45 -8.12 -3.44
C ASP A 73 6.21 -9.48 -2.77
N VAL A 74 7.21 -10.03 -2.09
CA VAL A 74 7.15 -11.34 -1.41
C VAL A 74 7.89 -11.22 -0.08
N LYS A 75 7.28 -11.76 0.99
CA LYS A 75 7.88 -11.80 2.32
C LYS A 75 7.86 -13.24 2.84
N ASN A 76 9.02 -13.74 3.25
CA ASN A 76 9.14 -15.08 3.82
C ASN A 76 9.52 -14.96 5.30
N LEU A 77 8.69 -15.54 6.16
CA LEU A 77 8.90 -15.55 7.61
C LEU A 77 9.18 -16.98 8.08
N GLY A 78 10.10 -17.12 9.03
CA GLY A 78 10.45 -18.38 9.67
C GLY A 78 10.83 -18.18 11.12
N GLY A 79 10.34 -19.04 12.02
CA GLY A 79 10.57 -18.87 13.46
C GLY A 79 9.94 -19.95 14.33
N GLY A 80 10.11 -19.79 15.64
CA GLY A 80 9.53 -20.67 16.65
C GLY A 80 8.00 -20.49 16.77
N SER A 81 7.53 -19.25 16.87
CA SER A 81 6.12 -18.89 16.84
C SER A 81 6.00 -17.60 16.04
N LEU A 82 5.37 -17.67 14.87
CA LEU A 82 5.22 -16.51 14.00
C LEU A 82 4.04 -15.63 14.42
N GLU A 83 3.15 -16.13 15.27
CA GLU A 83 2.05 -15.39 15.88
C GLU A 83 2.51 -14.10 16.56
N ASP A 84 3.70 -14.14 17.18
CA ASP A 84 4.28 -13.03 17.96
C ASP A 84 5.05 -12.02 17.09
N VAL A 85 5.35 -12.37 15.84
CA VAL A 85 6.18 -11.56 14.93
C VAL A 85 5.34 -10.83 13.89
N VAL A 86 4.15 -11.36 13.55
CA VAL A 86 3.28 -10.77 12.53
C VAL A 86 2.66 -9.47 13.03
N SER A 87 2.88 -8.40 12.28
CA SER A 87 2.40 -7.05 12.61
C SER A 87 1.16 -6.68 11.79
N PRO A 88 0.03 -6.29 12.41
CA PRO A 88 -1.15 -5.84 11.67
C PRO A 88 -0.93 -4.57 10.84
N TRP A 89 0.15 -3.84 11.11
CA TRP A 89 0.49 -2.60 10.41
C TRP A 89 1.37 -2.87 9.19
N GLU A 90 2.35 -3.75 9.33
CA GLU A 90 3.32 -4.04 8.26
C GLU A 90 2.86 -5.15 7.34
N ASP A 91 2.13 -6.14 7.87
CA ASP A 91 1.82 -7.39 7.17
C ASP A 91 0.39 -7.45 6.61
N SER A 92 -0.46 -6.47 6.91
CA SER A 92 -1.86 -6.46 6.45
C SER A 92 -2.04 -6.30 4.94
N SER A 93 -1.01 -5.84 4.23
CA SER A 93 -0.97 -5.78 2.77
C SER A 93 -0.34 -7.00 2.11
N PHE A 94 -0.20 -8.10 2.87
CA PHE A 94 0.28 -9.37 2.36
C PHE A 94 -0.80 -10.42 2.51
N ALA A 95 -0.89 -11.30 1.53
CA ALA A 95 -1.71 -12.50 1.60
C ALA A 95 -0.84 -13.73 1.78
N MET A 96 -1.39 -14.74 2.44
CA MET A 96 -0.70 -16.00 2.60
C MET A 96 -0.73 -16.78 1.27
N GLY A 97 0.45 -17.05 0.71
CA GLY A 97 0.60 -17.94 -0.44
C GLY A 97 0.76 -19.39 0.00
N SER A 98 1.57 -19.63 1.03
CA SER A 98 1.82 -20.95 1.61
C SER A 98 2.25 -20.82 3.07
N ALA A 99 2.09 -21.88 3.85
CA ALA A 99 2.49 -21.89 5.25
C ALA A 99 2.92 -23.28 5.73
N LYS A 100 3.67 -23.30 6.83
CA LYS A 100 3.90 -24.48 7.67
C LYS A 100 3.50 -24.16 9.10
N ALA A 101 2.78 -25.06 9.73
CA ALA A 101 2.42 -24.96 11.14
C ALA A 101 2.50 -26.33 11.83
N ALA A 102 2.66 -26.32 13.14
CA ALA A 102 2.44 -27.52 13.93
C ALA A 102 0.96 -27.91 13.88
N LEU A 103 0.66 -29.19 13.64
CA LEU A 103 -0.66 -29.71 13.91
C LEU A 103 -0.89 -29.76 15.41
N LEU A 104 -2.12 -29.44 15.83
CA LEU A 104 -2.56 -29.65 17.19
C LEU A 104 -2.49 -31.16 17.53
N ASP A 105 -2.16 -31.50 18.77
CA ASP A 105 -2.18 -32.90 19.17
C ASP A 105 -3.63 -33.42 19.19
N ASP A 106 -3.85 -34.57 18.56
CA ASP A 106 -5.14 -35.27 18.55
C ASP A 106 -4.89 -36.76 18.84
N PRO A 107 -5.45 -37.30 19.94
CA PRO A 107 -5.32 -38.72 20.28
C PRO A 107 -5.82 -39.67 19.17
N GLY A 108 -6.74 -39.22 18.33
CA GLY A 108 -7.29 -39.97 17.20
C GLY A 108 -6.39 -40.04 15.97
N ARG A 109 -5.34 -39.21 15.89
CA ARG A 109 -4.33 -39.26 14.82
C ARG A 109 -3.12 -40.05 15.26
N VAL A 110 -2.81 -41.12 14.53
CA VAL A 110 -1.71 -42.04 14.84
C VAL A 110 -0.45 -41.65 14.09
N VAL A 111 -0.58 -41.23 12.81
CA VAL A 111 0.58 -41.03 11.92
C VAL A 111 0.80 -39.56 11.56
N LEU A 112 -0.25 -38.83 11.18
CA LEU A 112 -0.17 -37.45 10.75
C LEU A 112 0.03 -36.52 11.96
N ARG A 113 1.29 -36.23 12.29
CA ARG A 113 1.68 -35.42 13.45
C ARG A 113 2.83 -34.46 13.11
N GLY A 114 3.07 -33.50 14.00
CA GLY A 114 4.17 -32.54 13.87
C GLY A 114 3.86 -31.42 12.88
N VAL A 115 4.87 -30.99 12.12
CA VAL A 115 4.73 -29.85 11.20
C VAL A 115 4.19 -30.30 9.84
N VAL A 116 3.09 -29.68 9.44
CA VAL A 116 2.52 -29.80 8.09
C VAL A 116 2.65 -28.46 7.38
N GLY A 117 2.69 -28.49 6.06
CA GLY A 117 2.53 -27.28 5.28
C GLY A 117 1.52 -27.44 4.15
N THR A 118 1.04 -26.29 3.70
CA THR A 118 -0.02 -26.20 2.70
C THR A 118 0.18 -25.01 1.78
N THR A 119 -0.21 -25.19 0.52
CA THR A 119 -0.43 -24.13 -0.45
C THR A 119 -1.93 -24.11 -0.76
N PRO A 120 -2.73 -23.33 -0.01
CA PRO A 120 -4.20 -23.42 -0.08
C PRO A 120 -4.76 -23.25 -1.49
N ARG A 121 -4.27 -22.27 -2.25
CA ARG A 121 -4.69 -22.00 -3.64
C ARG A 121 -4.40 -23.14 -4.62
N ARG A 122 -3.47 -24.04 -4.31
CA ARG A 122 -3.16 -25.23 -5.13
C ARG A 122 -3.82 -26.50 -4.59
N SER A 123 -4.50 -26.41 -3.44
CA SER A 123 -4.95 -27.54 -2.66
C SER A 123 -3.85 -28.57 -2.39
N SER A 124 -2.62 -28.09 -2.18
CA SER A 124 -1.45 -28.93 -1.96
C SER A 124 -1.10 -28.98 -0.48
N VAL A 125 -0.76 -30.17 0.02
CA VAL A 125 -0.31 -30.40 1.39
C VAL A 125 1.00 -31.19 1.35
N TRP A 126 1.94 -30.84 2.22
CA TRP A 126 3.17 -31.60 2.43
C TRP A 126 3.41 -31.81 3.92
N PHE A 127 3.93 -32.98 4.26
CA PHE A 127 4.30 -33.36 5.62
C PHE A 127 5.55 -34.23 5.55
N LYS A 128 6.07 -34.62 6.71
CA LYS A 128 7.27 -35.48 6.80
C LYS A 128 7.06 -36.78 6.00
N GLY A 129 8.11 -37.24 5.32
CA GLY A 129 8.05 -38.49 4.57
C GLY A 129 7.68 -39.68 5.47
N SER A 130 6.80 -40.55 4.95
CA SER A 130 6.42 -41.83 5.56
C SER A 130 7.51 -42.88 5.37
N ALA A 131 7.67 -43.79 6.33
CA ALA A 131 8.65 -44.88 6.25
C ALA A 131 8.26 -45.95 5.23
N ASP A 132 6.95 -46.20 5.08
CA ASP A 132 6.40 -47.16 4.12
C ASP A 132 5.06 -46.71 3.51
N PHE A 133 4.56 -47.51 2.56
CA PHE A 133 3.32 -47.23 1.86
C PHE A 133 2.07 -47.32 2.76
N PRO A 134 1.92 -48.32 3.66
CA PRO A 134 0.83 -48.33 4.65
C PRO A 134 0.78 -47.09 5.54
N GLU A 135 1.92 -46.63 6.04
CA GLU A 135 2.02 -45.40 6.82
C GLU A 135 1.60 -44.18 5.98
N PHE A 136 2.04 -44.10 4.73
CA PHE A 136 1.61 -43.05 3.79
C PHE A 136 0.09 -43.04 3.59
N VAL A 137 -0.53 -44.21 3.33
CA VAL A 137 -1.99 -44.31 3.16
C VAL A 137 -2.72 -43.87 4.44
N THR A 138 -2.24 -44.30 5.60
CA THR A 138 -2.81 -43.89 6.90
C THR A 138 -2.72 -42.37 7.10
N ALA A 139 -1.56 -41.77 6.85
CA ALA A 139 -1.37 -40.32 6.97
C ALA A 139 -2.31 -39.52 6.06
N VAL A 140 -2.49 -39.97 4.81
CA VAL A 140 -3.41 -39.32 3.87
C VAL A 140 -4.87 -39.52 4.28
N LEU A 141 -5.26 -40.69 4.78
CA LEU A 141 -6.63 -40.91 5.28
C LEU A 141 -6.94 -40.04 6.51
N GLU A 142 -5.99 -39.88 7.43
CA GLU A 142 -6.11 -38.96 8.57
C GLU A 142 -6.20 -37.50 8.11
N LEU A 143 -5.42 -37.10 7.10
CA LEU A 143 -5.52 -35.77 6.48
C LEU A 143 -6.93 -35.56 5.89
N LEU A 144 -7.43 -36.51 5.10
CA LEU A 144 -8.76 -36.40 4.50
C LEU A 144 -9.87 -36.37 5.57
N ALA A 145 -9.73 -37.10 6.67
CA ALA A 145 -10.68 -37.06 7.78
C ALA A 145 -10.68 -35.69 8.47
N LEU A 146 -9.51 -35.09 8.68
CA LEU A 146 -9.38 -33.74 9.23
C LEU A 146 -10.06 -32.69 8.33
N LEU A 147 -9.87 -32.78 7.02
CA LEU A 147 -10.49 -31.86 6.05
C LEU A 147 -12.00 -32.06 5.96
N GLU A 148 -12.48 -33.29 6.01
CA GLU A 148 -13.91 -33.62 6.04
C GLU A 148 -14.59 -33.04 7.29
N GLN A 149 -13.92 -33.13 8.45
CA GLN A 149 -14.39 -32.51 9.68
C GLN A 149 -14.45 -30.99 9.54
N GLU A 150 -13.41 -30.35 9.03
CA GLU A 150 -13.39 -28.90 8.83
C GLU A 150 -14.50 -28.42 7.89
N ILE A 151 -14.76 -29.14 6.80
CA ILE A 151 -15.87 -28.84 5.88
C ILE A 151 -17.23 -28.95 6.59
N ALA A 152 -17.37 -29.91 7.50
CA ALA A 152 -18.62 -30.13 8.22
C ALA A 152 -18.86 -29.12 9.35
N THR A 153 -17.81 -28.73 10.09
CA THR A 153 -17.94 -27.89 11.30
C THR A 153 -17.67 -26.42 11.04
N GLY A 154 -16.78 -26.08 10.10
CA GLY A 154 -16.31 -24.73 9.84
C GLY A 154 -15.60 -24.11 11.06
N SER A 155 -14.29 -24.29 11.16
CA SER A 155 -13.51 -23.67 12.24
C SER A 155 -13.24 -22.20 11.97
N ALA A 156 -13.08 -21.44 13.05
CA ALA A 156 -12.61 -20.07 12.94
C ALA A 156 -11.15 -20.04 12.48
N GLN A 157 -10.81 -19.04 11.68
CA GLN A 157 -9.44 -18.86 11.20
C GLN A 157 -8.47 -18.65 12.37
N PRO A 158 -7.25 -19.24 12.30
CA PRO A 158 -6.19 -19.00 13.28
C PRO A 158 -5.91 -17.51 13.44
N ARG A 159 -5.68 -17.06 14.68
CA ARG A 159 -5.49 -15.63 14.99
C ARG A 159 -4.34 -15.01 14.19
N ALA A 160 -3.24 -15.73 14.02
CA ALA A 160 -2.06 -15.30 13.26
C ALA A 160 -2.38 -14.92 11.81
N LEU A 161 -3.30 -15.67 11.19
CA LEU A 161 -3.66 -15.50 9.78
C LEU A 161 -4.67 -14.38 9.55
N ARG A 162 -5.35 -13.90 10.59
CA ARG A 162 -6.34 -12.81 10.50
C ARG A 162 -5.71 -11.46 10.19
N VAL A 163 -4.39 -11.35 10.33
CA VAL A 163 -3.65 -10.14 9.98
C VAL A 163 -3.54 -9.97 8.46
N PHE A 164 -3.39 -11.08 7.73
CA PHE A 164 -3.14 -11.06 6.29
C PHE A 164 -4.39 -10.74 5.47
N ALA A 165 -4.17 -10.11 4.33
CA ALA A 165 -5.19 -9.93 3.31
C ALA A 165 -5.66 -11.30 2.78
N ARG A 166 -6.97 -11.41 2.48
CA ARG A 166 -7.54 -12.64 1.93
C ARG A 166 -8.06 -12.41 0.53
N GLN A 167 -7.78 -13.37 -0.34
CA GLN A 167 -8.34 -13.32 -1.69
C GLN A 167 -9.84 -13.53 -1.61
N VAL A 168 -10.54 -12.74 -2.40
CA VAL A 168 -11.98 -12.88 -2.59
C VAL A 168 -12.21 -13.81 -3.78
N THR A 169 -13.22 -14.68 -3.67
CA THR A 169 -13.53 -15.71 -4.66
C THR A 169 -14.72 -15.35 -5.54
N ASP A 170 -15.55 -14.37 -5.16
CA ASP A 170 -16.66 -13.84 -5.95
C ASP A 170 -16.98 -12.37 -5.60
N LEU A 171 -17.87 -11.72 -6.33
CA LEU A 171 -18.21 -10.31 -6.06
C LEU A 171 -19.26 -10.13 -4.95
N SER A 172 -19.69 -11.21 -4.29
CA SER A 172 -20.68 -11.10 -3.22
C SER A 172 -20.10 -10.36 -2.02
N GLY A 173 -20.88 -9.41 -1.48
CA GLY A 173 -20.45 -8.57 -0.37
C GLY A 173 -19.52 -7.40 -0.75
N VAL A 174 -19.03 -7.35 -2.00
CA VAL A 174 -18.23 -6.23 -2.50
C VAL A 174 -19.16 -5.06 -2.84
N SER A 175 -19.06 -3.99 -2.07
CA SER A 175 -19.94 -2.82 -2.22
C SER A 175 -19.33 -1.53 -1.68
N GLY A 176 -19.88 -0.41 -2.15
CA GLY A 176 -19.57 0.94 -1.68
C GLY A 176 -18.16 1.38 -2.04
N ALA A 177 -17.80 1.33 -3.33
CA ALA A 177 -16.56 1.96 -3.80
C ALA A 177 -16.51 3.42 -3.32
N TYR A 178 -15.44 3.81 -2.67
CA TYR A 178 -15.32 5.15 -2.09
C TYR A 178 -14.04 5.86 -2.53
N ASP A 179 -13.07 5.15 -3.08
CA ASP A 179 -11.79 5.75 -3.45
C ASP A 179 -11.11 5.00 -4.58
N ILE A 180 -10.34 5.74 -5.36
CA ILE A 180 -9.48 5.22 -6.43
C ILE A 180 -8.10 5.82 -6.27
N SER A 181 -7.06 5.04 -6.56
CA SER A 181 -5.69 5.53 -6.55
C SER A 181 -4.93 5.12 -7.78
N VAL A 182 -4.22 6.10 -8.32
CA VAL A 182 -3.48 6.01 -9.57
C VAL A 182 -2.00 5.78 -9.26
N VAL A 183 -1.27 5.16 -10.17
CA VAL A 183 0.20 5.12 -10.12
C VAL A 183 0.74 6.46 -10.55
N ASP A 184 1.52 7.11 -9.69
CA ASP A 184 2.34 8.23 -10.13
C ASP A 184 3.42 7.71 -11.11
N PRO A 185 3.64 8.39 -12.25
CA PRO A 185 4.68 8.04 -13.22
C PRO A 185 6.06 7.80 -12.59
N GLU A 186 6.41 8.48 -11.50
CA GLU A 186 7.72 8.31 -10.84
C GLU A 186 7.93 6.91 -10.24
N PHE A 187 6.85 6.19 -9.95
CA PHE A 187 6.89 4.84 -9.38
C PHE A 187 6.79 3.72 -10.43
N LEU A 188 6.57 4.09 -11.69
CA LEU A 188 6.63 3.15 -12.80
C LEU A 188 8.06 2.62 -12.94
N SER A 189 8.21 1.29 -13.00
CA SER A 189 9.52 0.63 -13.04
C SER A 189 9.60 -0.46 -14.12
N GLY A 190 10.80 -0.65 -14.66
CA GLY A 190 11.06 -1.56 -15.77
C GLY A 190 10.87 -0.90 -17.14
N ILE A 191 10.92 -1.71 -18.20
CA ILE A 191 10.59 -1.26 -19.56
C ILE A 191 9.07 -1.12 -19.63
N ILE A 192 8.61 0.11 -19.82
CA ILE A 192 7.20 0.46 -19.87
C ILE A 192 6.93 1.09 -21.23
N ALA A 193 5.81 0.70 -21.85
CA ALA A 193 5.39 1.28 -23.11
C ALA A 193 4.99 2.74 -22.88
N ASP A 194 5.35 3.62 -23.81
CA ASP A 194 5.13 5.07 -23.69
C ASP A 194 3.66 5.39 -23.40
N GLU A 195 2.72 4.65 -23.99
CA GLU A 195 1.28 4.85 -23.78
C GLU A 195 0.82 4.60 -22.34
N VAL A 196 1.52 3.72 -21.60
CA VAL A 196 1.23 3.46 -20.18
C VAL A 196 1.81 4.56 -19.30
N PHE A 197 2.96 5.12 -19.68
CA PHE A 197 3.56 6.26 -18.99
C PHE A 197 2.69 7.51 -19.18
N ASP A 198 2.29 7.81 -20.42
CA ASP A 198 1.41 8.93 -20.75
C ASP A 198 0.05 8.80 -20.05
N ALA A 199 -0.51 7.59 -19.98
CA ALA A 199 -1.74 7.34 -19.23
C ALA A 199 -1.58 7.58 -17.72
N ALA A 200 -0.45 7.19 -17.13
CA ALA A 200 -0.17 7.45 -15.72
C ALA A 200 -0.02 8.95 -15.45
N ASP A 201 0.70 9.67 -16.32
CA ASP A 201 0.92 11.11 -16.22
C ASP A 201 -0.40 11.89 -16.29
N LEU A 202 -1.24 11.55 -17.27
CA LEU A 202 -2.58 12.13 -17.41
C LEU A 202 -3.46 11.85 -16.19
N LEU A 203 -3.43 10.62 -15.66
CA LEU A 203 -4.26 10.25 -14.52
C LEU A 203 -3.76 10.84 -13.20
N SER A 204 -2.47 11.15 -13.05
CA SER A 204 -1.94 11.87 -11.88
C SER A 204 -2.52 13.28 -11.75
N ASP A 205 -2.81 13.93 -12.88
CA ASP A 205 -3.40 15.27 -12.93
C ASP A 205 -4.94 15.26 -13.05
N ALA A 206 -5.55 14.07 -13.13
CA ALA A 206 -6.99 13.91 -13.31
C ALA A 206 -7.77 14.08 -12.00
N THR A 207 -8.90 14.78 -12.08
CA THR A 207 -9.92 14.77 -11.02
C THR A 207 -10.69 13.47 -11.12
N LEU A 208 -10.66 12.62 -10.07
CA LEU A 208 -11.40 11.35 -10.03
C LEU A 208 -12.25 11.25 -8.75
N ILE A 209 -13.55 11.49 -8.87
CA ILE A 209 -14.49 11.40 -7.73
C ILE A 209 -15.31 10.12 -7.84
N VAL A 210 -15.16 9.23 -6.86
CA VAL A 210 -15.83 7.93 -6.83
C VAL A 210 -17.22 8.03 -6.18
N HIS A 211 -18.21 7.44 -6.85
CA HIS A 211 -19.57 7.25 -6.33
C HIS A 211 -19.94 5.77 -6.35
N GLY A 212 -19.78 5.10 -5.20
CA GLY A 212 -20.12 3.69 -5.04
C GLY A 212 -21.60 3.41 -4.84
N GLY A 213 -21.99 2.18 -5.16
CA GLY A 213 -23.35 1.66 -4.97
C GLY A 213 -23.39 0.40 -4.09
N PRO A 214 -24.52 -0.34 -4.14
CA PRO A 214 -24.70 -1.57 -3.38
C PRO A 214 -23.91 -2.77 -3.95
N THR A 215 -23.25 -2.61 -5.09
CA THR A 215 -22.44 -3.64 -5.76
C THR A 215 -20.99 -3.18 -5.93
N ALA A 216 -20.17 -4.02 -6.56
CA ALA A 216 -18.78 -3.71 -6.90
C ALA A 216 -18.65 -2.60 -7.96
N ASP A 217 -19.73 -2.32 -8.69
CA ASP A 217 -19.78 -1.29 -9.73
C ASP A 217 -19.94 0.10 -9.11
N PHE A 218 -19.45 1.10 -9.84
CA PHE A 218 -19.46 2.49 -9.37
C PHE A 218 -19.44 3.48 -10.54
N LYS A 219 -19.70 4.74 -10.21
CA LYS A 219 -19.54 5.85 -11.14
C LYS A 219 -18.32 6.68 -10.77
N LEU A 220 -17.67 7.23 -11.79
CA LEU A 220 -16.59 8.19 -11.64
C LEU A 220 -17.05 9.53 -12.21
N GLU A 221 -17.01 10.58 -11.40
CA GLU A 221 -17.01 11.93 -11.94
C GLU A 221 -15.56 12.32 -12.24
N VAL A 222 -15.30 12.67 -13.50
CA VAL A 222 -13.93 12.82 -14.02
C VAL A 222 -13.71 14.18 -14.65
N GLY A 223 -12.46 14.64 -14.67
CA GLY A 223 -12.02 15.77 -15.47
C GLY A 223 -10.54 16.05 -15.30
N LEU A 224 -10.06 17.18 -15.81
CA LEU A 224 -8.66 17.57 -15.79
C LEU A 224 -8.48 18.93 -15.09
N HIS A 225 -7.27 19.17 -14.61
CA HIS A 225 -6.84 20.45 -14.02
C HIS A 225 -7.72 20.94 -12.88
N GLY A 226 -8.25 20.01 -12.07
CA GLY A 226 -9.11 20.30 -10.91
C GLY A 226 -10.57 20.66 -11.25
N SER A 227 -10.97 20.51 -12.51
CA SER A 227 -12.37 20.64 -12.95
C SER A 227 -12.98 19.27 -13.29
N THR A 228 -14.30 19.16 -13.26
CA THR A 228 -15.03 17.95 -13.69
C THR A 228 -15.72 18.21 -15.02
N GLY A 229 -15.55 17.27 -15.96
CA GLY A 229 -16.04 17.35 -17.34
C GLY A 229 -17.16 16.36 -17.66
N GLY A 230 -17.43 15.38 -16.79
CA GLY A 230 -18.49 14.40 -17.01
C GLY A 230 -18.41 13.18 -16.10
N LYS A 231 -19.24 12.17 -16.40
CA LYS A 231 -19.32 10.91 -15.64
C LYS A 231 -19.00 9.69 -16.49
N LEU A 232 -18.27 8.76 -15.90
CA LEU A 232 -17.97 7.43 -16.43
C LEU A 232 -18.64 6.37 -15.54
N ALA A 233 -19.00 5.24 -16.15
CA ALA A 233 -19.46 4.04 -15.47
C ALA A 233 -18.31 3.02 -15.43
N ALA A 234 -18.05 2.47 -14.25
CA ALA A 234 -17.05 1.45 -14.02
C ALA A 234 -17.73 0.15 -13.57
N THR A 235 -17.45 -0.94 -14.29
CA THR A 235 -18.01 -2.26 -14.04
C THR A 235 -16.90 -3.25 -13.71
N VAL A 236 -17.04 -3.97 -12.61
CA VAL A 236 -16.10 -5.03 -12.22
C VAL A 236 -16.69 -6.38 -12.63
N ASN A 237 -16.03 -7.04 -13.58
CA ASN A 237 -16.43 -8.35 -14.08
C ASN A 237 -15.53 -9.44 -13.51
N GLN A 238 -16.09 -10.63 -13.31
CA GLN A 238 -15.35 -11.81 -12.89
C GLN A 238 -15.43 -12.89 -13.96
N THR A 239 -14.26 -13.34 -14.44
CA THR A 239 -14.14 -14.39 -15.44
C THR A 239 -13.01 -15.34 -15.05
N ASN A 240 -13.30 -16.65 -14.92
CA ASN A 240 -12.30 -17.68 -14.58
C ASN A 240 -11.45 -17.34 -13.33
N GLY A 241 -12.07 -16.76 -12.30
CA GLY A 241 -11.41 -16.38 -11.06
C GLY A 241 -10.49 -15.15 -11.17
N LYS A 242 -10.53 -14.42 -12.29
CA LYS A 242 -9.86 -13.13 -12.47
C LYS A 242 -10.89 -12.01 -12.51
N TYR A 243 -10.48 -10.83 -12.03
CA TYR A 243 -11.33 -9.64 -12.00
C TYR A 243 -10.84 -8.62 -13.03
N THR A 244 -11.74 -8.16 -13.89
CA THR A 244 -11.44 -7.15 -14.91
C THR A 244 -12.30 -5.91 -14.66
N LEU A 245 -11.66 -4.75 -14.59
CA LEU A 245 -12.33 -3.46 -14.55
C LEU A 245 -12.57 -2.98 -15.98
N THR A 246 -13.81 -2.67 -16.31
CA THR A 246 -14.18 -2.01 -17.56
C THR A 246 -14.72 -0.62 -17.24
N VAL A 247 -14.18 0.41 -17.89
CA VAL A 247 -14.65 1.80 -17.74
C VAL A 247 -15.19 2.28 -19.08
N GLY A 248 -16.36 2.91 -19.07
CA GLY A 248 -16.99 3.50 -20.24
C GLY A 248 -17.83 4.73 -19.90
N HIS A 249 -18.41 5.37 -20.91
CA HIS A 249 -19.26 6.54 -20.70
C HIS A 249 -20.53 6.19 -19.91
N ASP A 250 -20.92 7.06 -18.99
CA ASP A 250 -22.23 6.95 -18.33
C ASP A 250 -23.33 7.27 -19.34
N ALA A 251 -24.13 6.27 -19.71
CA ALA A 251 -25.21 6.42 -20.70
C ALA A 251 -26.28 7.45 -20.31
N ILE A 252 -26.33 7.85 -19.04
CA ILE A 252 -27.34 8.77 -18.50
C ILE A 252 -26.89 10.22 -18.63
N THR A 253 -25.59 10.50 -18.60
CA THR A 253 -25.08 11.86 -18.41
C THR A 253 -24.22 12.27 -19.61
N GLN A 254 -24.58 13.36 -20.30
CA GLN A 254 -23.72 13.92 -21.34
C GLN A 254 -22.56 14.69 -20.69
N PRO A 255 -21.32 14.51 -21.18
CA PRO A 255 -20.17 15.25 -20.69
C PRO A 255 -20.25 16.72 -21.11
N THR A 256 -19.88 17.61 -20.20
CA THR A 256 -19.68 19.05 -20.47
C THR A 256 -18.36 19.31 -21.20
N ASP A 257 -17.37 18.43 -20.99
CA ASP A 257 -16.11 18.40 -21.73
C ASP A 257 -15.86 16.98 -22.25
N SER A 258 -16.33 16.71 -23.47
CA SER A 258 -16.21 15.38 -24.08
C SER A 258 -14.76 15.00 -24.40
N GLY A 259 -13.88 15.98 -24.64
CA GLY A 259 -12.47 15.74 -24.93
C GLY A 259 -11.74 15.23 -23.70
N ALA A 260 -11.76 16.01 -22.61
CA ALA A 260 -11.12 15.62 -21.36
C ALA A 260 -11.66 14.29 -20.81
N VAL A 261 -12.99 14.08 -20.90
CA VAL A 261 -13.61 12.83 -20.43
C VAL A 261 -13.16 11.63 -21.28
N ALA A 262 -13.02 11.80 -22.60
CA ALA A 262 -12.55 10.72 -23.47
C ALA A 262 -11.08 10.37 -23.21
N GLU A 263 -10.22 11.37 -23.00
CA GLU A 263 -8.80 11.16 -22.66
C GLU A 263 -8.65 10.41 -21.34
N VAL A 264 -9.32 10.85 -20.27
CA VAL A 264 -9.32 10.16 -18.97
C VAL A 264 -9.88 8.74 -19.10
N CYS A 265 -10.98 8.56 -19.85
CA CYS A 265 -11.56 7.24 -20.10
C CYS A 265 -10.58 6.29 -20.80
N GLY A 266 -9.80 6.80 -21.77
CA GLY A 266 -8.74 6.06 -22.45
C GLY A 266 -7.63 5.64 -21.50
N ALA A 267 -7.16 6.53 -20.63
CA ALA A 267 -6.12 6.22 -19.65
C ALA A 267 -6.61 5.22 -18.57
N LEU A 268 -7.90 5.25 -18.20
CA LEU A 268 -8.49 4.28 -17.27
C LEU A 268 -8.57 2.84 -17.83
N GLN A 269 -8.28 2.63 -19.13
CA GLN A 269 -8.20 1.29 -19.73
C GLN A 269 -6.93 0.51 -19.35
N TYR A 270 -6.07 1.07 -18.50
CA TYR A 270 -4.89 0.39 -17.97
C TYR A 270 -5.08 -0.01 -16.49
N PRO A 271 -5.76 -1.14 -16.17
CA PRO A 271 -6.08 -1.55 -14.80
C PRO A 271 -4.89 -1.63 -13.84
N ARG A 272 -3.68 -1.92 -14.36
CA ARG A 272 -2.44 -1.95 -13.57
C ARG A 272 -2.10 -0.61 -12.93
N LEU A 273 -2.62 0.49 -13.48
CA LEU A 273 -2.44 1.84 -12.94
C LEU A 273 -3.40 2.13 -11.79
N LEU A 274 -4.38 1.28 -11.53
CA LEU A 274 -5.52 1.60 -10.68
C LEU A 274 -5.57 0.69 -9.45
N SER A 275 -6.07 1.26 -8.36
CA SER A 275 -6.50 0.52 -7.17
C SER A 275 -7.80 1.12 -6.67
N ILE A 276 -8.79 0.27 -6.39
CA ILE A 276 -10.13 0.72 -5.99
C ILE A 276 -10.42 0.19 -4.59
N TYR A 277 -10.97 1.05 -3.73
CA TYR A 277 -11.25 0.72 -2.33
C TYR A 277 -12.75 0.78 -2.04
N TYR A 278 -13.20 -0.17 -1.24
CA TYR A 278 -14.62 -0.39 -0.96
C TYR A 278 -14.92 -0.33 0.55
N LYS A 279 -16.05 0.28 0.92
CA LYS A 279 -16.56 0.36 2.30
C LYS A 279 -16.73 -0.99 2.96
N SER A 280 -17.05 -2.00 2.16
CA SER A 280 -17.15 -3.40 2.55
C SER A 280 -15.82 -4.03 3.01
N GLY A 281 -14.70 -3.29 2.97
CA GLY A 281 -13.37 -3.77 3.38
C GLY A 281 -12.61 -4.47 2.26
N HIS A 282 -13.07 -4.33 1.02
CA HIS A 282 -12.45 -4.89 -0.16
C HIS A 282 -11.54 -3.88 -0.87
N ALA A 283 -10.54 -4.38 -1.58
CA ALA A 283 -9.70 -3.61 -2.49
C ALA A 283 -9.49 -4.38 -3.79
N TYR A 284 -9.65 -3.71 -4.94
CA TYR A 284 -9.22 -4.20 -6.25
C TYR A 284 -7.82 -3.67 -6.52
N VAL A 285 -6.86 -4.57 -6.74
CA VAL A 285 -5.46 -4.23 -7.04
C VAL A 285 -4.90 -5.25 -8.04
N ASP A 286 -4.37 -4.77 -9.17
CA ASP A 286 -3.70 -5.60 -10.20
C ASP A 286 -4.54 -6.79 -10.69
N GLY A 287 -5.86 -6.58 -10.90
CA GLY A 287 -6.76 -7.63 -11.39
C GLY A 287 -7.17 -8.68 -10.34
N GLU A 288 -6.74 -8.51 -9.10
CA GLU A 288 -7.16 -9.34 -7.97
C GLU A 288 -8.01 -8.52 -6.97
N LEU A 289 -8.91 -9.21 -6.28
CA LEU A 289 -9.75 -8.62 -5.25
C LEU A 289 -9.39 -9.21 -3.89
N TRP A 290 -9.23 -8.32 -2.92
CA TRP A 290 -8.71 -8.65 -1.60
C TRP A 290 -9.60 -8.09 -0.50
N THR A 291 -9.73 -8.80 0.61
CA THR A 291 -10.23 -8.23 1.86
C THR A 291 -9.05 -7.85 2.73
N THR A 292 -9.03 -6.61 3.18
CA THR A 292 -8.00 -6.06 4.06
C THR A 292 -8.65 -5.41 5.26
N ARG A 293 -8.11 -5.66 6.46
CA ARG A 293 -8.56 -4.94 7.63
C ARG A 293 -8.01 -3.52 7.58
N ILE A 294 -8.88 -2.53 7.44
CA ILE A 294 -8.49 -1.11 7.54
C ILE A 294 -8.49 -0.74 9.03
N PRO A 295 -7.33 -0.42 9.63
CA PRO A 295 -7.29 0.01 11.01
C PRO A 295 -7.99 1.36 11.18
N ARG A 296 -8.67 1.54 12.31
CA ARG A 296 -9.48 2.73 12.59
C ARG A 296 -8.84 3.67 13.59
N ASP A 297 -7.69 3.31 14.14
CA ASP A 297 -6.94 4.14 15.07
C ASP A 297 -6.55 5.47 14.39
N PRO A 298 -6.45 6.58 15.12
CA PRO A 298 -5.95 7.83 14.58
C PRO A 298 -4.42 7.80 14.40
N PHE A 299 -3.90 8.59 13.46
CA PHE A 299 -2.48 8.89 13.39
C PHE A 299 -2.13 9.93 14.47
N PRO A 300 -1.13 9.69 15.33
CA PRO A 300 -0.93 10.52 16.52
C PRO A 300 -0.22 11.86 16.24
N ASN A 301 0.51 11.97 15.13
CA ASN A 301 1.47 13.08 14.92
C ASN A 301 1.01 14.07 13.84
N TRP A 302 -0.29 14.39 13.82
CA TRP A 302 -0.81 15.52 13.05
C TRP A 302 -0.38 16.83 13.71
N ASP A 303 0.10 17.77 12.90
CA ASP A 303 0.38 19.13 13.30
C ASP A 303 -0.36 20.11 12.37
N PHE A 304 -1.38 20.79 12.89
CA PHE A 304 -2.22 21.68 12.08
C PHE A 304 -1.71 23.10 12.16
N GLN A 305 -1.19 23.61 11.03
CA GLN A 305 -0.56 24.91 10.92
C GLN A 305 -1.38 25.87 10.04
N ASP A 306 -1.18 27.17 10.26
CA ASP A 306 -1.84 28.21 9.46
C ASP A 306 -1.07 28.45 8.15
N PHE A 307 -1.79 28.31 7.03
CA PHE A 307 -1.31 28.62 5.68
C PHE A 307 -1.96 29.88 5.10
N SER A 308 -2.61 30.71 5.93
CA SER A 308 -3.19 31.98 5.49
C SER A 308 -2.13 32.85 4.81
N GLY A 309 -2.47 33.35 3.61
CA GLY A 309 -1.55 34.11 2.77
C GLY A 309 -0.67 33.26 1.83
N TYR A 310 -0.77 31.93 1.89
CA TYR A 310 -0.06 31.02 0.99
C TYR A 310 -1.01 30.25 0.08
N ARG A 311 -0.58 29.99 -1.16
CA ARG A 311 -1.28 29.19 -2.16
C ARG A 311 -1.03 27.71 -1.90
N ILE A 312 -1.94 27.05 -1.18
CA ILE A 312 -1.77 25.65 -0.74
C ILE A 312 -1.67 24.61 -1.88
N LYS A 313 -2.14 24.94 -3.09
CA LYS A 313 -1.92 24.10 -4.29
C LYS A 313 -0.54 24.26 -4.90
N GLN A 314 0.14 25.37 -4.60
CA GLN A 314 1.40 25.73 -5.20
C GLN A 314 2.54 25.38 -4.25
N GLU A 315 3.17 24.24 -4.52
CA GLU A 315 4.33 23.75 -3.80
C GLU A 315 5.53 24.71 -3.94
N LYS A 316 6.00 24.91 -5.18
CA LYS A 316 7.22 25.66 -5.52
C LYS A 316 6.91 27.06 -6.07
N PRO A 317 7.88 28.00 -6.07
CA PRO A 317 7.75 29.25 -6.82
C PRO A 317 7.41 28.97 -8.30
N ALA A 318 6.74 29.91 -8.99
CA ALA A 318 6.20 29.71 -10.33
C ALA A 318 7.28 29.70 -11.44
N THR A 319 8.17 28.71 -11.40
CA THR A 319 9.23 28.45 -12.38
C THR A 319 9.53 26.95 -12.43
N LYS A 320 10.12 26.49 -13.54
CA LYS A 320 10.54 25.10 -13.74
C LYS A 320 12.06 24.91 -13.63
N SER A 321 12.83 25.98 -13.52
CA SER A 321 14.30 25.88 -13.42
C SER A 321 14.70 25.64 -11.96
N PRO A 322 15.38 24.53 -11.63
CA PRO A 322 15.82 24.25 -10.26
C PRO A 322 16.58 25.42 -9.65
N GLN A 323 17.54 25.99 -10.39
CA GLN A 323 18.31 27.13 -9.90
C GLN A 323 17.45 28.38 -9.63
N GLN A 324 16.39 28.61 -10.41
CA GLN A 324 15.47 29.72 -10.15
C GLN A 324 14.55 29.42 -8.95
N ILE A 325 14.18 28.15 -8.72
CA ILE A 325 13.45 27.74 -7.51
C ILE A 325 14.28 28.11 -6.28
N HIS A 326 15.56 27.75 -6.23
CA HIS A 326 16.43 28.14 -5.11
C HIS A 326 16.58 29.66 -4.98
N GLN A 327 16.69 30.40 -6.09
CA GLN A 327 16.82 31.86 -6.03
C GLN A 327 15.58 32.53 -5.45
N LEU A 328 14.40 32.16 -5.95
CA LEU A 328 13.12 32.73 -5.53
C LEU A 328 12.68 32.24 -4.15
N THR A 329 13.06 31.02 -3.77
CA THR A 329 12.80 30.52 -2.42
C THR A 329 13.51 31.44 -1.41
N GLY A 330 12.74 31.90 -0.42
CA GLY A 330 13.19 32.87 0.59
C GLY A 330 13.15 34.34 0.16
N GLU A 331 12.64 34.66 -1.03
CA GLU A 331 12.18 36.02 -1.37
C GLU A 331 10.72 36.22 -0.91
N ALA A 332 10.13 37.37 -1.21
CA ALA A 332 8.71 37.58 -0.95
C ALA A 332 7.87 36.73 -1.93
N GLY A 333 7.05 35.83 -1.40
CA GLY A 333 6.19 34.95 -2.19
C GLY A 333 5.24 34.16 -1.30
N ASP A 334 4.41 33.35 -1.94
CA ASP A 334 3.23 32.73 -1.32
C ASP A 334 3.12 31.22 -1.61
N SER A 335 4.16 30.58 -2.12
CA SER A 335 4.16 29.10 -2.27
C SER A 335 4.45 28.38 -0.96
N LEU A 336 4.21 27.07 -0.89
CA LEU A 336 4.53 26.28 0.30
C LEU A 336 6.03 26.30 0.66
N PHE A 337 6.92 26.37 -0.34
CA PHE A 337 8.35 26.57 -0.10
C PHE A 337 8.65 27.88 0.67
N HIS A 338 7.89 28.95 0.40
CA HIS A 338 8.02 30.20 1.17
C HIS A 338 7.52 30.02 2.60
N TRP A 339 6.43 29.28 2.80
CA TRP A 339 5.92 28.94 4.12
C TRP A 339 6.95 28.16 4.95
N VAL A 340 7.63 27.18 4.35
CA VAL A 340 8.68 26.40 5.04
C VAL A 340 9.80 27.30 5.53
N VAL A 341 10.32 28.21 4.70
CA VAL A 341 11.38 29.15 5.11
C VAL A 341 10.91 30.05 6.27
N GLN A 342 9.65 30.50 6.24
CA GLN A 342 9.09 31.33 7.31
C GLN A 342 8.80 30.54 8.60
N HIS A 343 8.51 29.24 8.50
CA HIS A 343 8.22 28.38 9.64
C HIS A 343 9.51 27.91 10.34
N TYR A 344 10.54 27.57 9.57
CA TYR A 344 11.81 27.04 10.07
C TYR A 344 12.88 28.13 10.18
N GLN A 345 12.66 29.09 11.09
CA GLN A 345 13.60 30.19 11.35
C GLN A 345 14.69 29.85 12.38
N ASP A 346 14.50 28.82 13.20
CA ASP A 346 15.53 28.37 14.16
C ASP A 346 16.60 27.53 13.45
N GLY A 347 17.87 27.66 13.83
CA GLY A 347 18.98 26.85 13.28
C GLY A 347 19.30 27.12 11.80
N TRP A 348 19.61 26.05 11.06
CA TRP A 348 20.10 26.09 9.68
C TRP A 348 19.16 25.31 8.76
N LEU A 349 18.70 25.94 7.69
CA LEU A 349 17.80 25.35 6.69
C LEU A 349 18.47 25.42 5.33
N THR A 350 18.33 24.37 4.53
CA THR A 350 18.76 24.38 3.13
C THR A 350 17.74 23.69 2.26
N CYS A 351 17.44 24.29 1.11
CA CYS A 351 16.66 23.66 0.07
C CYS A 351 17.58 22.68 -0.70
N ASP A 352 17.11 21.46 -0.92
CA ASP A 352 17.83 20.42 -1.70
C ASP A 352 17.01 19.96 -2.91
N ASP A 353 16.01 20.75 -3.32
CA ASP A 353 15.14 20.49 -4.47
C ASP A 353 15.92 20.21 -5.76
N GLY A 354 15.60 19.09 -6.42
CA GLY A 354 16.15 18.75 -7.73
C GLY A 354 16.41 17.25 -7.94
N SER A 355 17.14 16.95 -9.02
CA SER A 355 17.42 15.56 -9.38
C SER A 355 18.25 14.87 -8.28
N GLY A 356 17.74 13.75 -7.77
CA GLY A 356 18.40 12.97 -6.73
C GLY A 356 18.45 13.68 -5.38
N GLU A 357 17.49 14.55 -5.08
CA GLU A 357 17.28 15.20 -3.78
C GLU A 357 17.12 14.22 -2.61
N VAL A 358 17.56 14.66 -1.44
CA VAL A 358 17.32 13.98 -0.15
C VAL A 358 15.94 14.33 0.40
N ALA A 359 15.51 15.56 0.20
CA ALA A 359 14.19 16.10 0.56
C ALA A 359 14.08 17.48 -0.09
N ASP A 360 12.89 18.08 -0.13
CA ASP A 360 12.74 19.46 -0.60
C ASP A 360 13.59 20.42 0.25
N PHE A 361 13.60 20.19 1.58
CA PHE A 361 14.47 20.89 2.51
C PHE A 361 15.10 19.94 3.55
N VAL A 362 16.31 20.29 3.95
CA VAL A 362 17.00 19.70 5.10
C VAL A 362 17.22 20.78 6.15
N HIS A 363 16.91 20.48 7.40
CA HIS A 363 16.97 21.41 8.52
C HIS A 363 17.79 20.83 9.67
N VAL A 364 18.64 21.64 10.28
CA VAL A 364 19.32 21.35 11.55
C VAL A 364 18.88 22.42 12.55
N SER A 365 18.15 22.06 13.60
CA SER A 365 17.77 23.04 14.64
C SER A 365 18.97 23.50 15.46
N SER A 366 18.83 24.60 16.20
CA SER A 366 19.85 25.05 17.17
C SER A 366 20.12 24.01 18.28
N SER A 367 19.18 23.07 18.47
CA SER A 367 19.30 21.93 19.38
C SER A 367 19.84 20.65 18.75
N GLY A 368 20.33 20.70 17.50
CA GLY A 368 20.97 19.58 16.80
C GLY A 368 20.00 18.62 16.09
N VAL A 369 18.70 18.89 16.07
CA VAL A 369 17.72 18.00 15.43
C VAL A 369 17.86 18.09 13.92
N LEU A 370 18.14 16.96 13.26
CA LEU A 370 18.12 16.87 11.80
C LEU A 370 16.71 16.50 11.31
N THR A 371 16.17 17.32 10.42
CA THR A 371 14.83 17.13 9.86
C THR A 371 14.89 17.08 8.34
N PHE A 372 14.29 16.05 7.75
CA PHE A 372 13.96 16.02 6.32
C PHE A 372 12.53 16.50 6.12
N ILE A 373 12.35 17.50 5.27
CA ILE A 373 11.04 18.14 5.04
C ILE A 373 10.65 17.88 3.59
N HIS A 374 9.56 17.15 3.41
CA HIS A 374 8.95 16.86 2.12
C HIS A 374 7.67 17.65 1.97
N VAL A 375 7.51 18.38 0.87
CA VAL A 375 6.44 19.35 0.66
C VAL A 375 5.65 18.94 -0.56
N LYS A 376 4.32 18.86 -0.43
CA LYS A 376 3.44 18.59 -1.58
C LYS A 376 2.20 19.47 -1.52
N GLY A 377 1.88 20.12 -2.63
CA GLY A 377 0.67 20.94 -2.76
C GLY A 377 -0.62 20.13 -2.57
N ALA A 378 -1.68 20.75 -2.05
CA ALA A 378 -3.01 20.14 -2.04
C ALA A 378 -3.57 20.00 -3.46
N GLU A 379 -4.30 18.92 -3.74
CA GLU A 379 -4.98 18.72 -5.03
C GLU A 379 -5.96 19.86 -5.37
N ASN A 380 -6.63 20.42 -4.35
CA ASN A 380 -7.49 21.59 -4.50
C ASN A 380 -7.45 22.50 -3.26
N ASP A 381 -7.88 23.74 -3.44
CA ASP A 381 -7.91 24.82 -2.46
C ASP A 381 -9.30 25.09 -1.88
N SER A 382 -10.25 24.18 -2.09
CA SER A 382 -11.60 24.35 -1.54
C SER A 382 -11.56 24.37 -0.01
N PRO A 383 -12.26 25.31 0.65
CA PRO A 383 -12.43 25.28 2.11
C PRO A 383 -13.28 24.08 2.58
N HIS A 384 -13.97 23.42 1.65
CA HIS A 384 -14.77 22.22 1.90
C HIS A 384 -14.13 20.97 1.28
N ARG A 385 -12.82 21.00 1.01
CA ARG A 385 -12.09 19.83 0.52
C ARG A 385 -12.24 18.66 1.48
N GLY A 386 -12.52 17.50 0.90
CA GLY A 386 -12.65 16.24 1.61
C GLY A 386 -11.28 15.70 2.02
N VAL A 387 -11.23 14.40 2.28
CA VAL A 387 -9.96 13.72 2.55
C VAL A 387 -9.47 13.05 1.26
N SER A 388 -8.24 13.30 0.86
CA SER A 388 -7.55 12.54 -0.21
C SER A 388 -6.37 11.78 0.40
N ALA A 389 -6.40 10.45 0.32
CA ALA A 389 -5.23 9.65 0.63
C ALA A 389 -4.19 9.73 -0.50
N ALA A 390 -4.64 9.85 -1.76
CA ALA A 390 -3.78 9.96 -2.94
C ALA A 390 -2.84 11.18 -2.86
N ALA A 391 -3.33 12.32 -2.37
CA ALA A 391 -2.53 13.53 -2.13
C ALA A 391 -1.29 13.30 -1.25
N TYR A 392 -1.29 12.25 -0.42
CA TYR A 392 -0.20 11.90 0.49
C TYR A 392 0.67 10.74 -0.03
N GLU A 393 0.20 9.91 -0.97
CA GLU A 393 0.92 8.70 -1.41
C GLU A 393 2.29 9.02 -2.01
N VAL A 394 2.38 10.07 -2.82
CA VAL A 394 3.63 10.51 -3.46
C VAL A 394 4.63 10.97 -2.40
N VAL A 395 4.23 11.92 -1.56
CA VAL A 395 5.12 12.53 -0.56
C VAL A 395 5.54 11.55 0.55
N THR A 396 4.66 10.61 0.92
CA THR A 396 5.01 9.54 1.87
C THR A 396 6.01 8.56 1.27
N SER A 397 5.85 8.19 0.00
CA SER A 397 6.81 7.32 -0.70
C SER A 397 8.18 7.98 -0.85
N GLN A 398 8.23 9.28 -1.15
CA GLN A 398 9.47 10.06 -1.19
C GLN A 398 10.15 10.12 0.19
N ALA A 399 9.36 10.36 1.24
CA ALA A 399 9.83 10.32 2.63
C ALA A 399 10.44 8.95 3.00
N GLU A 400 9.75 7.84 2.71
CA GLU A 400 10.26 6.49 3.00
C GLU A 400 11.55 6.17 2.27
N LYS A 401 11.63 6.52 0.98
CA LYS A 401 12.83 6.31 0.16
C LYS A 401 14.08 6.94 0.79
N ASN A 402 13.91 8.13 1.36
CA ASN A 402 15.02 8.94 1.82
C ASN A 402 15.40 8.69 3.29
N LEU A 403 14.65 7.82 4.00
CA LEU A 403 15.05 7.33 5.34
C LEU A 403 16.41 6.64 5.35
N LEU A 404 16.83 6.05 4.24
CA LEU A 404 18.14 5.38 4.13
C LEU A 404 19.30 6.32 4.43
N TRP A 405 19.16 7.63 4.17
CA TRP A 405 20.19 8.62 4.48
C TRP A 405 20.43 8.78 5.98
N PHE A 406 19.47 8.45 6.84
CA PHE A 406 19.69 8.46 8.29
C PHE A 406 20.61 7.34 8.78
N ALA A 407 20.68 6.23 8.04
CA ALA A 407 21.60 5.14 8.35
C ALA A 407 23.05 5.45 7.95
N ASP A 408 23.27 6.44 7.07
CA ASP A 408 24.58 6.82 6.54
C ASP A 408 24.69 8.35 6.40
N LEU A 409 24.92 9.02 7.54
CA LEU A 409 25.05 10.47 7.59
C LEU A 409 26.31 10.99 6.89
N GLU A 410 27.34 10.15 6.69
CA GLU A 410 28.56 10.54 5.96
C GLU A 410 28.26 10.66 4.45
N SER A 411 27.58 9.66 3.88
CA SER A 411 27.11 9.73 2.49
C SER A 411 26.12 10.89 2.29
N LEU A 412 25.24 11.13 3.27
CA LEU A 412 24.36 12.30 3.25
C LEU A 412 25.16 13.60 3.23
N ARG A 413 26.13 13.76 4.13
CA ARG A 413 26.99 14.95 4.20
C ARG A 413 27.69 15.21 2.87
N ALA A 414 28.25 14.18 2.24
CA ALA A 414 28.92 14.29 0.94
C ALA A 414 27.94 14.69 -0.19
N ARG A 415 26.70 14.19 -0.15
CA ARG A 415 25.65 14.57 -1.11
C ARG A 415 25.18 16.02 -0.92
N LEU A 416 25.10 16.50 0.31
CA LEU A 416 24.72 17.89 0.60
C LEU A 416 25.84 18.88 0.24
N ASP A 417 27.10 18.44 0.30
CA ASP A 417 28.27 19.19 -0.17
C ASP A 417 28.29 19.40 -1.69
N ASN A 418 27.67 18.47 -2.43
CA ASN A 418 27.62 18.46 -3.89
C ASN A 418 26.16 18.58 -4.38
N PRO A 419 25.54 19.76 -4.22
CA PRO A 419 24.16 19.98 -4.64
C PRO A 419 24.01 19.90 -6.17
N PRO A 420 22.82 19.52 -6.69
CA PRO A 420 22.56 19.47 -8.13
C PRO A 420 22.49 20.86 -8.79
N VAL A 421 22.56 21.93 -7.99
CA VAL A 421 22.46 23.33 -8.41
C VAL A 421 23.71 24.11 -8.03
N ALA A 422 24.02 25.15 -8.81
CA ALA A 422 25.24 25.94 -8.60
C ALA A 422 25.18 26.81 -7.33
N LYS A 423 23.98 27.27 -6.96
CA LYS A 423 23.74 28.10 -5.77
C LYS A 423 22.53 27.56 -5.02
N PRO A 424 22.71 26.59 -4.12
CA PRO A 424 21.64 26.12 -3.26
C PRO A 424 21.17 27.26 -2.33
N ALA A 425 19.88 27.27 -2.06
CA ALA A 425 19.29 28.25 -1.14
C ALA A 425 19.44 27.76 0.30
N THR A 426 20.02 28.60 1.15
CA THR A 426 20.32 28.27 2.55
C THR A 426 19.97 29.45 3.44
N TRP A 427 19.57 29.17 4.68
CA TRP A 427 19.23 30.14 5.70
C TRP A 427 19.87 29.77 7.03
N ILE A 428 20.34 30.78 7.75
CA ILE A 428 20.90 30.70 9.10
C ILE A 428 20.04 31.59 9.98
N HIS A 429 19.39 31.02 10.97
CA HIS A 429 18.50 31.72 11.89
C HIS A 429 17.46 32.60 11.15
N GLY A 430 16.88 32.06 10.08
CA GLY A 430 15.89 32.74 9.22
C GLY A 430 16.47 33.74 8.21
N ALA A 431 17.76 34.09 8.30
CA ALA A 431 18.42 34.98 7.35
C ALA A 431 19.04 34.19 6.18
N LYS A 432 18.82 34.63 4.94
CA LYS A 432 19.37 33.97 3.74
C LYS A 432 20.90 34.04 3.73
N ALA A 433 21.55 32.89 3.62
CA ALA A 433 22.99 32.71 3.56
C ALA A 433 23.49 32.72 2.10
N PRO A 434 24.77 33.07 1.85
CA PRO A 434 25.33 33.05 0.49
C PRO A 434 25.61 31.63 -0.03
N ASP A 435 25.84 30.66 0.87
CA ASP A 435 26.16 29.27 0.56
C ASP A 435 25.75 28.33 1.70
N ARG A 436 26.09 27.04 1.57
CA ARG A 436 25.76 25.96 2.52
C ARG A 436 26.81 25.72 3.60
N LEU A 437 27.92 26.46 3.63
CA LEU A 437 29.07 26.07 4.46
C LEU A 437 28.70 26.01 5.95
N GLU A 438 28.02 27.03 6.46
CA GLU A 438 27.63 27.05 7.88
C GLU A 438 26.57 25.98 8.22
N PHE A 439 25.67 25.67 7.27
CA PHE A 439 24.74 24.55 7.43
C PHE A 439 25.50 23.22 7.58
N LEU A 440 26.54 23.02 6.77
CA LEU A 440 27.36 21.81 6.78
C LEU A 440 28.19 21.71 8.07
N ASP A 441 28.74 22.83 8.55
CA ASP A 441 29.42 22.88 9.85
C ASP A 441 28.47 22.54 11.00
N ALA A 442 27.24 23.06 10.97
CA ALA A 442 26.21 22.72 11.94
C ALA A 442 25.79 21.25 11.86
N PHE A 443 25.70 20.69 10.65
CA PHE A 443 25.45 19.26 10.44
C PHE A 443 26.57 18.40 11.03
N ASP A 444 27.84 18.77 10.79
CA ASP A 444 29.02 18.04 11.26
C ASP A 444 29.20 18.15 12.78
N SER A 445 28.65 19.21 13.39
CA SER A 445 28.68 19.44 14.85
C SER A 445 27.64 18.64 15.63
N ARG A 446 26.76 17.90 14.94
CA ARG A 446 25.72 17.09 15.58
C ARG A 446 26.29 15.91 16.34
N SER A 447 25.63 15.55 17.44
CA SER A 447 25.87 14.30 18.14
C SER A 447 25.12 13.14 17.47
N ALA A 448 25.67 11.93 17.54
CA ALA A 448 24.97 10.71 17.13
C ALA A 448 23.67 10.45 17.93
N SER A 449 23.53 11.07 19.12
CA SER A 449 22.32 11.01 19.93
C SER A 449 21.25 12.04 19.54
N ASP A 450 21.57 12.96 18.63
CA ASP A 450 20.65 14.04 18.29
C ASP A 450 19.43 13.49 17.54
N PRO A 451 18.21 13.95 17.85
CA PRO A 451 17.01 13.41 17.25
C PRO A 451 16.97 13.61 15.73
N LEU A 452 16.41 12.60 15.05
CA LEU A 452 16.11 12.62 13.63
C LEU A 452 14.60 12.77 13.43
N ARG A 453 14.19 13.56 12.44
CA ARG A 453 12.78 13.76 12.11
C ARG A 453 12.54 13.74 10.61
N VAL A 454 11.37 13.25 10.24
CA VAL A 454 10.78 13.44 8.92
C VAL A 454 9.52 14.27 9.08
N VAL A 455 9.38 15.29 8.26
CA VAL A 455 8.20 16.14 8.21
C VAL A 455 7.61 16.05 6.81
N ILE A 456 6.31 15.78 6.75
CA ILE A 456 5.53 15.91 5.53
C ILE A 456 4.66 17.17 5.66
N VAL A 457 4.84 18.12 4.75
CA VAL A 457 3.99 19.31 4.61
C VAL A 457 2.98 19.05 3.50
N GLN A 458 1.74 18.79 3.88
CA GLN A 458 0.67 18.48 2.94
C GLN A 458 -0.66 19.08 3.47
N PRO A 459 -1.08 20.26 2.98
CA PRO A 459 -2.19 21.03 3.57
C PRO A 459 -3.62 20.60 3.15
N HIS A 460 -3.80 19.44 2.50
CA HIS A 460 -5.09 19.02 1.94
C HIS A 460 -6.11 18.71 3.03
N VAL A 461 -5.75 18.08 4.14
CA VAL A 461 -6.72 17.73 5.19
C VAL A 461 -6.76 18.84 6.24
N SER A 462 -7.86 19.60 6.32
CA SER A 462 -7.95 20.65 7.35
C SER A 462 -8.22 20.08 8.74
N GLU A 463 -7.80 20.80 9.78
CA GLU A 463 -8.10 20.50 11.19
C GLU A 463 -9.62 20.40 11.41
N ALA A 464 -10.39 21.32 10.81
CA ALA A 464 -11.84 21.31 10.87
C ALA A 464 -12.45 20.03 10.28
N THR A 465 -11.95 19.58 9.11
CA THR A 465 -12.38 18.32 8.49
C THR A 465 -11.97 17.12 9.33
N TYR A 466 -10.73 17.08 9.83
CA TYR A 466 -10.24 16.01 10.69
C TYR A 466 -11.11 15.86 11.96
N ASN A 467 -11.31 16.95 12.69
CA ASN A 467 -12.09 16.96 13.93
C ASN A 467 -13.56 16.58 13.70
N ARG A 468 -14.15 17.00 12.57
CA ARG A 468 -15.51 16.60 12.18
C ARG A 468 -15.64 15.10 11.92
N LEU A 469 -14.61 14.48 11.34
CA LEU A 469 -14.61 13.04 11.02
C LEU A 469 -14.25 12.17 12.23
N ARG A 470 -13.42 12.68 13.14
CA ARG A 470 -12.90 11.97 14.32
C ARG A 470 -13.76 12.10 15.57
N VAL A 471 -15.03 12.46 15.43
CA VAL A 471 -15.99 12.51 16.55
C VAL A 471 -16.22 11.09 17.13
N ALA A 472 -16.16 10.98 18.45
CA ALA A 472 -16.46 9.74 19.18
C ALA A 472 -17.92 9.74 19.69
N PRO A 473 -18.64 8.60 19.62
CA PRO A 473 -18.24 7.35 19.00
C PRO A 473 -18.26 7.42 17.47
N LEU A 474 -17.38 6.64 16.82
CA LEU A 474 -17.38 6.54 15.36
C LEU A 474 -18.72 5.98 14.85
N PRO A 475 -19.22 6.46 13.69
CA PRO A 475 -20.46 5.97 13.12
C PRO A 475 -20.37 4.48 12.76
N THR A 476 -21.49 3.76 12.91
CA THR A 476 -21.60 2.35 12.50
C THR A 476 -21.45 2.18 10.98
N GLN A 477 -21.92 3.17 10.22
CA GLN A 477 -21.76 3.26 8.76
C GLN A 477 -20.91 4.50 8.43
N PRO A 478 -19.59 4.35 8.23
CA PRO A 478 -18.72 5.45 7.88
C PRO A 478 -19.05 5.99 6.47
N ASN A 479 -19.00 7.31 6.32
CA ASN A 479 -19.09 7.97 5.01
C ASN A 479 -17.76 7.83 4.24
N ASP A 480 -17.73 8.27 2.98
CA ASP A 480 -16.55 8.12 2.11
C ASP A 480 -15.33 8.82 2.70
N ASP A 481 -15.48 10.05 3.18
CA ASP A 481 -14.37 10.83 3.76
C ASP A 481 -13.76 10.16 5.00
N LEU A 482 -14.58 9.58 5.87
CA LEU A 482 -14.07 8.85 7.03
C LEU A 482 -13.31 7.57 6.60
N MET A 483 -13.75 6.90 5.54
CA MET A 483 -13.04 5.76 4.98
C MET A 483 -11.72 6.16 4.32
N ARG A 484 -11.68 7.29 3.59
CA ARG A 484 -10.45 7.89 3.05
C ARG A 484 -9.51 8.30 4.18
N LEU A 485 -10.03 8.84 5.28
CA LEU A 485 -9.24 9.18 6.46
C LEU A 485 -8.62 7.94 7.13
N PHE A 486 -9.38 6.86 7.32
CA PHE A 486 -8.81 5.61 7.85
C PHE A 486 -7.69 5.06 6.97
N ARG A 487 -7.85 5.15 5.65
CA ARG A 487 -6.82 4.75 4.69
C ARG A 487 -5.58 5.65 4.78
N LEU A 488 -5.77 6.96 4.78
CA LEU A 488 -4.70 7.94 4.91
C LEU A 488 -3.91 7.73 6.21
N GLU A 489 -4.58 7.58 7.34
CA GLU A 489 -3.90 7.39 8.62
C GLU A 489 -3.21 6.02 8.72
N ASN A 490 -3.70 5.01 8.00
CA ASN A 490 -2.97 3.75 7.85
C ASN A 490 -1.67 3.95 7.05
N LEU A 491 -1.73 4.67 5.92
CA LEU A 491 -0.55 5.04 5.13
C LEU A 491 0.48 5.80 5.98
N LEU A 492 0.05 6.82 6.71
CA LEU A 492 0.91 7.62 7.58
C LEU A 492 1.52 6.80 8.73
N ARG A 493 0.77 5.88 9.33
CA ARG A 493 1.31 4.97 10.35
C ARG A 493 2.38 4.05 9.79
N MET A 494 2.16 3.49 8.60
CA MET A 494 3.14 2.63 7.95
C MET A 494 4.43 3.41 7.66
N THR A 495 4.29 4.63 7.12
CA THR A 495 5.41 5.56 6.90
C THR A 495 6.15 5.86 8.21
N ARG A 496 5.42 6.11 9.30
CA ARG A 496 6.00 6.34 10.63
C ARG A 496 6.72 5.13 11.17
N THR A 497 6.20 3.91 10.98
CA THR A 497 6.88 2.68 11.39
C THR A 497 8.24 2.56 10.67
N SER A 498 8.27 2.83 9.37
CA SER A 498 9.52 2.90 8.59
C SER A 498 10.49 3.95 9.19
N ALA A 499 9.99 5.16 9.51
CA ALA A 499 10.79 6.23 10.10
C ALA A 499 11.36 5.85 11.48
N VAL A 500 10.54 5.25 12.35
CA VAL A 500 10.97 4.75 13.67
C VAL A 500 12.03 3.66 13.54
N GLY A 501 11.89 2.78 12.54
CA GLY A 501 12.92 1.79 12.21
C GLY A 501 14.26 2.41 11.82
N ALA A 502 14.25 3.63 11.27
CA ALA A 502 15.44 4.43 10.95
C ALA A 502 15.86 5.39 12.08
N ASN A 503 15.36 5.20 13.30
CA ASN A 503 15.62 6.06 14.48
C ASN A 503 15.15 7.53 14.30
N ALA A 504 14.13 7.75 13.47
CA ALA A 504 13.46 9.03 13.30
C ALA A 504 12.00 8.96 13.77
N ASP A 505 11.33 10.11 13.91
CA ASP A 505 9.87 10.15 14.01
C ASP A 505 9.26 10.93 12.83
N LEU A 506 8.00 10.62 12.49
CA LEU A 506 7.25 11.29 11.43
C LEU A 506 6.26 12.28 12.04
N THR A 507 6.28 13.51 11.53
CA THR A 507 5.25 14.54 11.77
C THR A 507 4.61 14.92 10.44
N VAL A 508 3.29 15.10 10.45
CA VAL A 508 2.54 15.54 9.25
C VAL A 508 1.94 16.90 9.53
N ILE A 509 2.50 17.91 8.87
CA ILE A 509 1.99 19.28 8.91
C ILE A 509 0.87 19.41 7.89
N SER A 510 -0.33 19.73 8.37
CA SER A 510 -1.51 19.95 7.54
C SER A 510 -2.20 21.27 7.87
N SER A 511 -3.24 21.63 7.14
CA SER A 511 -3.86 22.95 7.26
C SER A 511 -4.76 23.08 8.47
N LYS A 512 -4.68 24.21 9.16
CA LYS A 512 -5.65 24.61 10.18
C LYS A 512 -7.03 24.93 9.58
N THR A 513 -7.05 25.47 8.36
CA THR A 513 -8.26 25.92 7.64
C THR A 513 -8.50 25.18 6.34
#